data_AF-A0A522MLA3-F1
#
_entry.id   AF-A0A522MLA3-F1
#
_cell.length_a   1.000
_cell.length_b   1.000
_cell.length_c   1.000
_cell.angle_alpha   90.00
_cell.angle_beta   90.00
_cell.angle_gamma   90.00
#
_symmetry.space_group_name_H-M   'P 1'
#
loop_
_entity.id
_entity.type
_entity.pdbx_description
1 polymer ?
#
loop_
_entity_poly.entity_id
_entity_poly.type
_entity_poly.pdbx_seq_one_letter_code
_entity_poly.pdbx_strand_id
1 'polypeptide(L)' 'MSMTLAILLSALIVVSGAVIVINLLDGSRELHDYWNLDNEYEPSQSKLDWLRSSIAFYSASAVLVASAGIYLWIRHSSG' A
#
# COMPACT_ATOMS: atom_id res chain seq x y z
N MET A 1 -22.47 13.70 3.07
CA MET A 1 -21.80 12.45 2.65
C MET A 1 -22.65 11.25 3.07
N SER A 2 -22.89 10.28 2.18
CA SER A 2 -23.60 9.03 2.55
C SER A 2 -22.70 8.13 3.42
N MET A 3 -23.28 7.43 4.39
CA MET A 3 -22.56 6.50 5.29
C MET A 3 -21.76 5.46 4.50
N THR A 4 -22.32 4.93 3.40
CA THR A 4 -21.66 3.96 2.53
C THR A 4 -20.39 4.52 1.88
N LEU A 5 -20.43 5.77 1.42
CA LEU A 5 -19.28 6.44 0.79
C LEU A 5 -18.16 6.69 1.81
N ALA A 6 -18.54 7.07 3.04
CA ALA A 6 -17.59 7.28 4.12
C ALA A 6 -16.83 5.99 4.48
N ILE A 7 -17.56 4.86 4.58
CA ILE A 7 -16.98 3.54 4.84
C ILE A 7 -16.05 3.12 3.71
N LEU A 8 -16.47 3.31 2.45
CA LEU A 8 -15.66 2.97 1.29
C LEU A 8 -14.35 3.75 1.24
N LEU A 9 -14.39 5.07 1.40
CA LEU A 9 -13.19 5.91 1.41
C LEU A 9 -12.24 5.53 2.55
N SER A 10 -12.80 5.24 3.73
CA SER A 10 -12.00 4.80 4.89
C SER A 10 -11.32 3.47 4.62
N ALA A 11 -12.03 2.50 4.03
CA ALA A 11 -11.47 1.20 3.67
C ALA A 11 -10.36 1.33 2.62
N LEU A 12 -10.57 2.17 1.59
CA LEU A 12 -9.55 2.43 0.56
C LEU A 12 -8.27 3.03 1.15
N ILE A 13 -8.41 4.01 2.04
CA ILE A 13 -7.26 4.63 2.72
C ILE A 13 -6.50 3.60 3.56
N VAL A 14 -7.20 2.80 4.36
CA VAL A 14 -6.57 1.78 5.23
C VAL A 14 -5.88 0.71 4.42
N VAL A 15 -6.54 0.17 3.39
CA VAL A 15 -5.96 -0.90 2.54
C VAL A 15 -4.77 -0.38 1.74
N SER A 16 -4.88 0.79 1.10
CA SER A 16 -3.74 1.40 0.40
C SER A 16 -2.57 1.67 1.33
N GLY A 17 -2.84 2.19 2.55
CA GLY A 17 -1.82 2.41 3.56
C GLY A 17 -1.10 1.11 3.94
N ALA A 18 -1.84 0.02 4.16
CA ALA A 18 -1.26 -1.28 4.47
C ALA A 18 -0.35 -1.80 3.35
N VAL A 19 -0.78 -1.69 2.08
CA VAL A 19 0.03 -2.11 0.92
C VAL A 19 1.31 -1.29 0.82
N ILE A 20 1.23 0.03 1.01
CA ILE A 20 2.40 0.93 1.00
C ILE A 20 3.38 0.53 2.10
N VAL A 21 2.90 0.32 3.33
CA VAL A 21 3.74 -0.10 4.46
C VAL A 21 4.42 -1.45 4.17
N ILE A 22 3.70 -2.42 3.62
CA ILE A 22 4.28 -3.72 3.22
C ILE A 22 5.43 -3.52 2.22
N ASN A 23 5.25 -2.69 1.20
CA ASN A 23 6.31 -2.41 0.22
C ASN A 23 7.53 -1.68 0.83
N LEU A 24 7.28 -0.71 1.72
CA LEU A 24 8.36 0.04 2.39
C LEU A 24 9.19 -0.86 3.31
N LEU A 25 8.53 -1.78 4.03
CA LEU A 25 9.22 -2.77 4.84
C LEU A 25 9.96 -3.79 3.97
N ASP A 26 9.44 -4.13 2.79
CA ASP A 26 10.10 -5.09 1.89
C ASP A 26 11.37 -4.53 1.23
N GLY A 27 11.45 -3.22 0.98
CA GLY A 27 12.70 -2.58 0.51
C GLY A 27 13.90 -2.80 1.44
N SER A 28 13.68 -3.21 2.69
CA SER A 28 14.75 -3.66 3.60
C SER A 28 15.33 -5.05 3.28
N ARG A 29 14.68 -5.85 2.42
CA ARG A 29 15.19 -7.17 1.99
C ARG A 29 16.37 -7.06 1.06
N GLU A 30 16.46 -6.02 0.22
CA GLU A 30 17.66 -5.78 -0.60
C GLU A 30 18.92 -5.60 0.27
N LEU A 31 18.77 -5.02 1.47
CA LEU A 31 19.85 -4.95 2.47
C LEU A 31 20.14 -6.29 3.16
N HIS A 32 19.15 -7.18 3.24
CA HIS A 32 19.30 -8.50 3.85
C HIS A 32 20.00 -9.49 2.91
N ASP A 33 19.72 -9.40 1.60
CA ASP A 33 20.42 -10.17 0.57
C ASP A 33 21.93 -9.85 0.53
N TYR A 34 22.34 -8.63 0.88
CA TYR A 34 23.75 -8.26 0.99
C TYR A 34 24.51 -9.02 2.10
N TRP A 35 23.79 -9.47 3.14
CA TRP A 35 24.35 -10.26 4.24
C TRP A 35 24.16 -11.78 4.05
N ASN A 36 23.38 -12.20 3.06
CA ASN A 36 23.10 -13.60 2.76
C ASN A 36 24.18 -14.18 1.83
N LEU A 37 25.44 -14.14 2.28
CA LEU A 37 26.62 -14.58 1.51
C LEU A 37 26.64 -16.09 1.22
N ASP A 38 25.90 -16.89 1.97
CA ASP A 38 25.86 -18.36 1.84
C ASP A 38 24.71 -18.88 0.94
N ASN A 39 23.89 -18.00 0.36
CA ASN A 39 22.83 -18.35 -0.60
C ASN A 39 21.86 -19.45 -0.08
N GLU A 40 21.71 -19.60 1.24
CA GLU A 40 20.89 -20.69 1.82
C GLU A 40 19.39 -20.34 1.91
N TYR A 41 19.02 -19.09 1.65
CA TYR A 41 17.65 -18.61 1.80
C TYR A 41 17.07 -18.15 0.47
N GLU A 42 16.50 -19.08 -0.30
CA GLU A 42 15.59 -18.74 -1.39
C GLU A 42 14.20 -18.45 -0.80
N PRO A 43 13.70 -17.19 -0.87
CA PRO A 43 12.35 -16.91 -0.42
C PRO A 43 11.35 -17.65 -1.31
N SER A 44 10.56 -18.54 -0.70
CA SER A 44 9.50 -19.25 -1.42
C SER A 44 8.49 -18.27 -1.98
N GLN A 45 8.22 -18.35 -3.28
CA GLN A 45 7.29 -17.45 -3.95
C GLN A 45 5.89 -17.64 -3.38
N SER A 46 5.40 -16.61 -2.69
CA SER A 46 4.07 -16.56 -2.11
C SER A 46 3.14 -15.76 -3.00
N LYS A 47 1.86 -16.11 -3.01
CA LYS A 47 0.81 -15.28 -3.66
C LYS A 47 0.67 -13.89 -3.05
N LEU A 48 1.35 -13.57 -1.94
CA LEU A 48 1.38 -12.21 -1.38
C LEU A 48 2.57 -11.40 -1.88
N ASP A 49 3.50 -11.99 -2.64
CA ASP A 49 4.68 -11.28 -3.16
C ASP A 49 4.31 -10.23 -4.21
N TRP A 50 3.17 -10.37 -4.90
CA TRP A 50 2.70 -9.31 -5.81
C TRP A 50 2.40 -8.01 -5.07
N LEU A 51 2.00 -8.06 -3.79
CA LEU A 51 1.76 -6.86 -2.98
C LEU A 51 3.05 -6.10 -2.73
N ARG A 52 4.21 -6.74 -2.86
CA ARG A 52 5.54 -6.15 -2.69
C ARG A 52 6.12 -5.63 -4.02
N SER A 53 5.33 -5.66 -5.09
CA SER A 53 5.77 -5.15 -6.40
C SER A 53 5.67 -3.63 -6.48
N SER A 54 6.57 -3.02 -7.26
CA SER A 54 6.50 -1.59 -7.57
C SER A 54 5.15 -1.18 -8.15
N ILE A 55 4.50 -2.06 -8.92
CA ILE A 55 3.15 -1.85 -9.47
C ILE A 55 2.12 -1.73 -8.34
N ALA A 56 2.15 -2.62 -7.35
CA ALA A 56 1.28 -2.56 -6.18
C ALA A 56 1.53 -1.29 -5.35
N PHE A 57 2.80 -0.91 -5.18
CA PHE A 57 3.16 0.33 -4.48
C PHE A 57 2.61 1.59 -5.17
N TYR A 58 2.85 1.74 -6.47
CA TYR A 58 2.41 2.92 -7.22
C TYR A 58 0.88 2.99 -7.33
N SER A 59 0.22 1.85 -7.55
CA SER A 59 -1.24 1.80 -7.59
C SER A 59 -1.86 2.13 -6.23
N ALA A 60 -1.36 1.56 -5.13
CA ALA A 60 -1.81 1.88 -3.78
C ALA A 60 -1.61 3.36 -3.43
N SER A 61 -0.47 3.94 -3.83
CA SER A 61 -0.16 5.37 -3.65
C SER A 61 -1.14 6.26 -4.42
N ALA A 62 -1.43 5.95 -5.67
CA ALA A 62 -2.40 6.69 -6.48
C ALA A 62 -3.80 6.63 -5.87
N VAL A 63 -4.24 5.44 -5.44
CA VAL A 63 -5.55 5.25 -4.79
C VAL A 63 -5.63 6.03 -3.47
N LEU A 64 -4.56 6.05 -2.68
CA LEU A 64 -4.50 6.79 -1.41
C LEU A 64 -4.67 8.30 -1.66
N VAL A 65 -3.90 8.86 -2.60
CA VAL A 65 -3.96 10.29 -2.95
C VAL A 65 -5.35 10.66 -3.49
N ALA A 66 -5.90 9.85 -4.39
CA ALA A 66 -7.24 10.09 -4.94
C ALA A 66 -8.32 10.03 -3.86
N SER A 67 -8.30 9.02 -3.00
CA SER A 67 -9.29 8.84 -1.92
C SER A 67 -9.22 9.98 -0.90
N ALA A 68 -8.01 10.39 -0.51
CA ALA A 68 -7.80 11.53 0.37
C ALA A 68 -8.27 12.84 -0.28
N GLY A 69 -7.96 13.05 -1.56
CA GLY A 69 -8.41 14.23 -2.32
C GLY A 69 -9.94 14.32 -2.39
N ILE A 70 -10.60 13.21 -2.72
CA ILE A 70 -12.08 13.13 -2.76
C ILE A 70 -12.66 13.41 -1.36
N TYR A 71 -12.10 12.81 -0.31
CA TYR A 71 -12.55 13.03 1.06
C TYR A 71 -12.46 14.50 1.46
N LEU A 72 -11.32 15.14 1.19
CA LEU A 72 -11.10 16.56 1.49
C LEU A 72 -12.03 17.47 0.67
N TRP A 73 -12.21 17.17 -0.62
CA TRP A 73 -13.10 17.92 -1.49
C TRP A 73 -14.56 17.85 -1.06
N ILE A 74 -15.05 16.65 -0.70
CA ILE A 74 -16.38 16.47 -0.13
C ILE A 74 -16.50 17.25 1.17
N ARG A 75 -15.51 17.14 2.06
CA ARG A 75 -15.53 17.85 3.34
C ARG A 75 -15.57 19.37 3.17
N HIS A 76 -14.83 19.90 2.20
CA HIS A 76 -14.81 21.33 1.90
C HIS A 76 -16.12 21.83 1.28
N SER A 77 -16.71 21.08 0.35
CA SER A 77 -17.99 21.42 -0.30
C SER A 77 -19.23 21.21 0.57
N SER A 78 -19.08 20.51 1.70
CA SER A 78 -20.16 20.26 2.67
C SER A 78 -20.24 21.33 3.77
N GLY A 79 -19.31 22.28 3.82
CA GLY A 79 -19.27 23.38 4.78
C GLY A 79 -19.75 24.69 4.16
#